data_AF-A0A0J8YF80-F1
#
_entry.id   AF-A0A0J8YF80-F1
#
_cell.length_a   1.000
_cell.length_b   1.000
_cell.length_c   1.000
_cell.angle_alpha   90.00
_cell.angle_beta   90.00
_cell.angle_gamma   90.00
#
_symmetry.space_group_name_H-M   'P 1'
#
loop_
_entity.id
_entity.type
_entity.pdbx_description
1 polymer ?
#
loop_
_entity_poly.entity_id
_entity_poly.type
_entity_poly.pdbx_seq_one_letter_code
_entity_poly.pdbx_strand_id
1 'polypeptide(L)'
;MYISDEVKRNELIGEVTIRLIFNREEVTTDNLVSELKAMAESETDEVRLLLMHEVRRWLLGYLGLGCLTPERAGWLDKLESASLRSPADLRLVVSRDED
;
A
#
# COMPACT_ATOMS: atom_id res chain seq x y z
N MET A 1 25.77 -4.09 0.26
CA MET A 1 24.41 -4.13 0.82
C MET A 1 23.46 -4.47 -0.32
N TYR A 2 22.94 -5.69 -0.35
CA TYR A 2 21.98 -6.13 -1.37
C TYR A 2 20.59 -5.71 -0.87
N ILE A 3 20.01 -4.67 -1.46
CA ILE A 3 18.62 -4.32 -1.18
C ILE A 3 17.78 -5.39 -1.90
N SER A 4 17.04 -6.19 -1.13
CA SER A 4 16.13 -7.23 -1.67
C SER A 4 15.14 -6.60 -2.64
N ASP A 5 14.82 -7.29 -3.73
CA ASP A 5 13.84 -6.83 -4.73
C ASP A 5 12.45 -6.59 -4.11
N GLU A 6 12.13 -7.20 -2.96
CA GLU A 6 10.92 -6.86 -2.19
C GLU A 6 10.94 -5.45 -1.61
N VAL A 7 12.08 -4.99 -1.09
CA VAL A 7 12.19 -3.65 -0.50
C VAL A 7 11.98 -2.60 -1.59
N LYS A 8 12.62 -2.78 -2.76
CA LYS A 8 12.47 -1.87 -3.90
C LYS A 8 11.05 -1.83 -4.44
N ARG A 9 10.37 -2.98 -4.52
CA ARG A 9 8.96 -3.04 -4.94
C ARG A 9 8.06 -2.31 -3.94
N ASN A 10 8.26 -2.51 -2.64
CA ASN A 10 7.48 -1.84 -1.60
C ASN A 10 7.72 -0.33 -1.58
N GLU A 11 8.97 0.11 -1.76
CA GLU A 11 9.31 1.53 -1.91
C GLU A 11 8.60 2.16 -3.10
N LEU A 12 8.60 1.49 -4.26
CA LEU A 12 7.91 1.98 -5.45
C LEU A 12 6.39 2.06 -5.25
N ILE A 13 5.78 1.05 -4.61
CA ILE A 13 4.34 1.09 -4.26
C ILE A 13 4.06 2.30 -3.35
N GLY A 14 4.90 2.52 -2.34
CA GLY A 14 4.79 3.66 -1.43
C GLY A 14 4.90 5.00 -2.16
N GLU A 15 5.87 5.13 -3.07
CA GLU A 15 6.08 6.33 -3.89
C GLU A 15 4.82 6.66 -4.72
N VAL A 16 4.29 5.69 -5.45
CA VAL A 16 3.09 5.86 -6.28
C VAL A 16 1.88 6.21 -5.41
N THR A 17 1.74 5.54 -4.26
CA THR A 17 0.65 5.82 -3.30
C THR A 17 0.70 7.26 -2.81
N ILE A 18 1.90 7.75 -2.46
CA ILE A 18 2.10 9.13 -2.02
C ILE A 18 1.71 10.12 -3.13
N ARG A 19 2.02 9.84 -4.39
CA ARG A 19 1.61 10.68 -5.52
C ARG A 19 0.09 10.76 -5.66
N LEU A 20 -0.61 9.63 -5.58
CA LEU A 20 -2.08 9.61 -5.58
C LEU A 20 -2.66 10.45 -4.44
N ILE A 21 -2.12 10.30 -3.22
CA ILE A 21 -2.54 11.08 -2.05
C ILE A 21 -2.34 12.59 -2.28
N PHE A 22 -1.19 12.99 -2.80
CA PHE A 22 -0.91 14.41 -3.10
C PHE A 22 -1.81 14.96 -4.21
N ASN A 23 -2.16 14.14 -5.19
CA ASN A 23 -3.09 14.48 -6.26
C ASN A 23 -4.57 14.43 -5.82
N ARG A 24 -4.84 14.03 -4.57
CA ARG A 24 -6.19 13.82 -4.01
C ARG A 24 -7.00 12.78 -4.78
N GLU A 25 -6.30 11.81 -5.36
CA GLU A 25 -6.90 10.67 -6.02
C GLU A 25 -7.11 9.54 -5.01
N GLU A 26 -8.11 8.71 -5.27
CA GLU A 26 -8.37 7.54 -4.42
C GLU A 26 -7.24 6.52 -4.54
N VAL A 27 -6.78 5.97 -3.42
CA VAL A 27 -5.76 4.92 -3.41
C VAL A 27 -6.45 3.57 -3.65
N THR A 28 -6.64 3.25 -4.92
CA THR A 28 -7.15 1.94 -5.38
C THR A 28 -6.09 1.22 -6.18
N THR A 29 -6.21 -0.11 -6.29
CA THR A 29 -5.30 -0.92 -7.12
C THR A 29 -5.30 -0.46 -8.58
N ASP A 30 -6.46 -0.07 -9.11
CA ASP A 30 -6.58 0.44 -10.49
C ASP A 30 -5.84 1.77 -10.67
N ASN A 31 -5.97 2.69 -9.72
CA ASN A 31 -5.29 3.97 -9.75
C ASN A 31 -3.78 3.81 -9.59
N LEU A 32 -3.31 2.89 -8.74
CA LEU A 32 -1.89 2.54 -8.63
C LEU A 32 -1.33 2.00 -9.96
N VAL A 33 -2.08 1.12 -10.63
CA VAL A 33 -1.71 0.57 -11.94
C VAL A 33 -1.64 1.64 -13.03
N SER A 34 -2.57 2.61 -13.00
CA SER A 34 -2.61 3.73 -13.93
C SER A 34 -1.44 4.69 -13.69
N GLU A 35 -1.20 5.08 -12.44
CA GLU A 35 -0.13 6.02 -12.07
C GLU A 35 1.26 5.42 -12.33
N LEU A 36 1.46 4.12 -12.04
CA LEU A 36 2.70 3.42 -12.42
C LEU A 36 2.97 3.45 -13.92
N LYS A 37 1.91 3.35 -14.74
CA LYS A 37 2.05 3.45 -16.20
C LYS A 37 2.45 4.87 -16.60
N ALA A 38 1.80 5.88 -16.05
CA ALA A 38 2.13 7.28 -16.32
C ALA A 38 3.58 7.62 -15.89
N MET A 39 4.04 7.09 -14.75
CA MET A 39 5.43 7.21 -14.31
C MET A 39 6.40 6.58 -15.31
N ALA A 40 6.10 5.36 -15.76
CA ALA A 40 6.94 4.64 -16.71
C ALA A 40 7.06 5.34 -18.07
N GLU A 41 6.01 6.07 -18.52
CA GLU A 41 6.06 6.84 -19.77
C GLU A 41 7.11 7.97 -19.75
N SER A 42 7.48 8.45 -18.55
CA SER A 42 8.48 9.50 -18.35
C SER A 42 9.82 9.00 -17.80
N GLU A 43 9.94 7.70 -17.51
CA GLU A 43 11.11 7.11 -16.87
C GLU A 43 12.18 6.74 -17.92
N THR A 44 13.45 6.97 -17.58
CA THR A 44 14.60 6.71 -18.47
C THR A 44 15.52 5.62 -17.93
N ASP A 45 15.45 5.34 -16.63
CA ASP A 45 16.20 4.24 -16.02
C ASP A 45 15.53 2.89 -16.36
N GLU A 46 16.21 2.09 -17.18
CA GLU A 46 15.76 0.75 -17.61
C GLU A 46 15.51 -0.20 -16.43
N VAL A 47 16.32 -0.12 -15.36
CA VAL A 47 16.16 -0.96 -14.17
C VAL A 47 14.88 -0.58 -13.43
N ARG A 48 14.62 0.72 -13.33
CA ARG A 48 13.41 1.24 -12.69
C ARG A 48 12.16 0.99 -13.54
N LEU A 49 12.25 1.06 -14.86
CA LEU A 49 11.19 0.65 -15.78
C LEU A 49 10.81 -0.83 -15.60
N LEU A 50 11.82 -1.71 -15.48
CA LEU A 50 11.59 -3.13 -15.22
C LEU A 50 10.88 -3.35 -13.88
N LEU A 51 11.31 -2.62 -12.84
CA LEU A 51 10.67 -2.65 -11.52
C LEU A 51 9.20 -2.18 -11.59
N MET A 52 8.92 -1.08 -12.29
CA MET A 52 7.55 -0.59 -12.51
C MET A 52 6.69 -1.61 -13.23
N HIS A 53 7.24 -2.28 -14.25
CA HIS A 53 6.55 -3.34 -14.98
C HIS A 53 6.23 -4.54 -14.06
N GLU A 54 7.19 -4.97 -13.24
CA GLU A 54 6.98 -6.07 -12.28
C GLU A 54 5.93 -5.76 -11.21
N VAL A 55 5.99 -4.57 -10.61
CA VAL A 55 5.00 -4.12 -9.62
C VAL A 55 3.62 -4.04 -10.26
N ARG A 56 3.52 -3.48 -11.46
CA ARG A 56 2.25 -3.41 -12.20
C ARG A 56 1.68 -4.80 -12.50
N ARG A 57 2.53 -5.75 -12.92
CA ARG A 57 2.13 -7.15 -13.14
C ARG A 57 1.64 -7.80 -11.84
N TRP A 58 2.30 -7.54 -10.72
CA TRP A 58 1.89 -8.05 -9.41
C TRP A 58 0.52 -7.50 -8.98
N LEU A 59 0.28 -6.19 -9.11
CA LEU A 59 -1.01 -5.55 -8.82
C LEU A 59 -2.15 -6.08 -9.71
N LEU A 60 -1.88 -6.28 -11.01
CA LEU A 60 -2.85 -6.89 -11.93
C LEU A 60 -3.12 -8.37 -11.58
N GLY A 61 -2.10 -9.10 -11.15
CA GLY A 61 -2.24 -10.47 -10.65
C GLY A 61 -3.10 -10.56 -9.40
N TYR A 62 -2.98 -9.59 -8.50
CA TYR A 62 -3.88 -9.43 -7.35
C TYR A 62 -5.33 -9.29 -7.83
N LEU A 63 -5.62 -8.33 -8.74
CA LEU A 63 -6.97 -8.15 -9.29
C LEU A 63 -7.55 -9.41 -9.95
N GLY A 64 -6.72 -10.20 -10.65
CA GLY A 64 -7.16 -11.40 -11.37
C GLY A 64 -7.44 -12.64 -10.51
N LEU A 65 -6.89 -12.73 -9.29
CA LEU A 65 -6.97 -13.92 -8.44
C LEU A 65 -8.23 -13.98 -7.55
N GLY A 66 -9.20 -13.08 -7.74
CA GLY A 66 -10.46 -13.12 -6.98
C GLY A 66 -10.32 -12.72 -5.51
N CYS A 67 -9.24 -12.04 -5.12
CA CYS A 67 -9.10 -11.42 -3.81
C CYS A 67 -10.05 -10.22 -3.58
N LEU A 68 -11.02 -10.00 -4.48
CA LEU A 68 -12.11 -9.03 -4.36
C LEU A 68 -13.07 -9.36 -3.20
N THR A 69 -12.93 -10.54 -2.61
CA THR A 69 -13.39 -10.80 -1.24
C THR A 69 -12.17 -10.93 -0.34
N PRO A 70 -11.50 -9.83 0.07
CA PRO A 70 -10.66 -9.93 1.24
C PRO A 70 -11.61 -10.40 2.34
N GLU A 71 -11.31 -11.54 2.99
CA GLU A 71 -12.00 -11.90 4.22
C GLU A 71 -12.03 -10.64 5.07
N ARG A 72 -13.24 -10.18 5.45
CA ARG A 72 -13.44 -8.93 6.19
C ARG A 72 -12.39 -8.93 7.29
N ALA A 73 -11.53 -7.91 7.30
CA ALA A 73 -10.41 -7.85 8.20
C ALA A 73 -10.92 -8.08 9.63
N GLY A 74 -10.67 -9.26 10.22
CA GLY A 74 -11.25 -9.61 11.52
C GLY A 74 -10.81 -8.68 12.66
N TRP A 75 -9.79 -7.86 12.42
CA TRP A 75 -9.39 -6.76 13.31
C TRP A 75 -10.31 -5.53 13.21
N LEU A 76 -10.94 -5.29 12.06
CA LEU A 76 -11.92 -4.22 11.86
C LEU A 76 -13.23 -4.54 12.59
N ASP A 77 -13.67 -5.80 12.58
CA ASP A 77 -14.84 -6.27 13.33
C ASP A 77 -14.64 -6.14 14.86
N LYS A 78 -13.39 -6.26 15.33
CA LYS A 78 -13.03 -6.02 16.73
C LYS A 78 -13.11 -4.54 17.11
N LEU A 79 -12.88 -3.63 16.16
CA LEU A 79 -12.98 -2.19 16.41
C LEU A 79 -14.44 -1.74 16.46
N GLU A 80 -15.30 -2.27 15.58
CA GLU A 80 -16.76 -2.02 15.61
C GLU A 80 -17.41 -2.54 16.90
N SER A 81 -16.92 -3.66 17.44
CA SER A 81 -17.37 -4.20 18.74
C SER A 81 -16.73 -3.53 19.95
N ALA A 82 -15.60 -2.82 19.78
CA ALA A 82 -14.89 -2.12 20.84
C ALA A 82 -15.19 -0.62 20.95
N SER A 83 -15.87 0.02 19.98
CA SER A 83 -16.22 1.44 20.07
C SER A 83 -17.67 1.64 19.63
N LEU A 84 -18.64 1.78 20.54
CA LEU A 84 -18.94 3.05 21.22
C LEU A 84 -19.17 2.90 22.73
N ARG A 85 -18.15 2.52 23.50
CA ARG A 85 -18.16 2.72 24.96
C ARG A 85 -17.11 3.75 25.36
N SER A 86 -17.48 5.02 25.17
CA SER A 86 -16.83 6.21 25.72
C SER A 86 -15.52 6.68 25.03
N PRO A 87 -15.38 7.99 24.73
CA PRO A 87 -14.21 8.58 24.08
C PRO A 87 -12.93 8.67 24.96
N ALA A 88 -12.84 7.91 26.06
CA ALA A 88 -11.71 7.97 26.98
C ALA A 88 -10.54 7.03 26.62
N ASP A 89 -10.75 6.07 25.70
CA ASP A 89 -9.79 4.98 25.43
C ASP A 89 -8.74 5.31 24.36
N LEU A 90 -8.74 6.53 23.80
CA LEU A 90 -7.66 7.01 22.93
C LEU A 90 -6.47 7.48 23.77
N ARG A 91 -5.82 6.57 24.50
CA ARG A 91 -4.46 6.77 25.00
C ARG A 91 -3.52 5.89 24.21
N LEU A 92 -2.73 6.53 23.34
CA LEU A 92 -1.52 5.98 22.73
C LEU A 92 -0.67 5.33 23.83
N VAL A 93 -0.65 4.00 23.87
CA VAL A 93 0.30 3.24 24.67
C VAL A 93 1.65 3.40 23.99
N VAL A 94 2.38 4.44 24.41
CA VAL A 94 3.83 4.49 24.23
C VAL A 94 4.39 3.41 25.15
N SER A 95 4.76 2.27 24.58
CA SER A 95 5.56 1.26 25.27
C SER A 95 6.89 1.91 25.66
N ARG A 96 7.09 2.09 26.96
CA ARG A 96 8.35 2.48 27.55
C ARG A 96 8.97 1.22 28.12
N ASP A 97 10.00 0.72 27.44
CA ASP A 97 10.88 -0.32 27.97
C ASP A 97 11.68 0.28 29.13
N GLU A 98 11.67 -0.39 30.28
CA GLU A 98 12.60 -0.13 31.39
C GLU A 98 13.47 -1.37 31.59
N ASP A 99 14.78 -1.13 31.72
CA ASP A 99 15.89 -2.08 31.90
C ASP A 99 15.79 -2.95 33.17
#